data_AF-A0A5E7U0W7-F1
#
_entry.id   AF-A0A5E7U0W7-F1
#
_cell.length_a   1.000
_cell.length_b   1.000
_cell.length_c   1.000
_cell.angle_alpha   90.00
_cell.angle_beta   90.00
_cell.angle_gamma   90.00
#
_symmetry.space_group_name_H-M   'P 1'
#
loop_
_entity.id
_entity.type
_entity.pdbx_description
1 polymer ?
#
loop_
_entity_poly.entity_id
_entity_poly.type
_entity_poly.pdbx_seq_one_letter_code
_entity_poly.pdbx_strand_id
1 'polypeptide(L)'
;MDKLVRALDSSSLPPLSIIESRSDGLLDPEAARYNLTVKIDFDWQAGDSLTITWAGAPGSGSYTSPRIPIGGFTRPFQTHIDNLLVAFNFEQTVIVTYTVYRGTEPPVTSQPLPLYITRINQLNLPRPFIRQADNDGQGGELNVSDLSEFTLRINAWLLGRRGNPFWLKLKGTNADGSDFEATQWQAPDNVVDDEFNRFGFFEQNFPAAPLQGLQNRSVLSLSFMAGLQGSQDAALAQPFAHRNYIVLKGAPSGPRISSVTDPDGDILDGADTRYTTVTLSGTATDAVNVFDGTTRLDTVDAVDGNWEYVAADLTGRLHEFTVRLADGSGSASNSWRINVVTQAVSLTIAEAPDNANLDPLRAITTLTALVDLELQPTDRVSVTVKAADGTPPAGSHTTTPVEAGTTRPIRISLPVPLVAFSIGKIMEVTFTYTRGVSGLMTSQPLRLYVLPILLGELEAPVITQANGTDILDLKDVPSGANLRFGVWPHIAVYQCLWLDLQGESNTGAHNLRMWVGTTNRVHRAWMTNGSYTALVSANYLRLLKHGSKLIIRFWVNLDQVANFDTATVFQTREYTIRAVP
;
A
#
# COMPACT_ATOMS: atom_id res chain seq x y z
N MET A 1 53.85 -1.89 5.64
CA MET A 1 53.12 -1.45 4.44
C MET A 1 51.87 -0.75 4.94
N ASP A 2 51.91 0.58 5.03
CA ASP A 2 50.71 1.38 5.29
C ASP A 2 49.71 1.13 4.16
N LYS A 3 48.54 0.58 4.50
CA LYS A 3 47.41 0.55 3.57
C LYS A 3 47.07 2.01 3.28
N LEU A 4 47.25 2.44 2.03
CA LEU A 4 46.78 3.73 1.52
C LEU A 4 45.30 3.90 1.91
N VAL A 5 45.04 4.80 2.86
CA VAL A 5 43.69 5.21 3.22
C VAL A 5 43.18 6.06 2.06
N ARG A 6 42.19 5.56 1.33
CA ARG A 6 41.57 6.32 0.23
C ARG A 6 40.93 7.58 0.81
N ALA A 7 41.43 8.75 0.40
CA ALA A 7 40.86 10.04 0.76
C ALA A 7 39.40 10.11 0.31
N LEU A 8 38.54 10.63 1.19
CA LEU A 8 37.14 10.94 0.84
C LEU A 8 37.08 12.32 0.21
N ASP A 9 36.18 12.49 -0.75
CA ASP A 9 35.77 13.80 -1.26
C ASP A 9 34.24 13.92 -1.19
N SER A 10 33.71 15.14 -1.23
CA SER A 10 32.26 15.35 -1.13
C SER A 10 31.48 14.76 -2.30
N SER A 11 32.11 14.58 -3.47
CA SER A 11 31.47 13.94 -4.63
C SER A 11 31.29 12.44 -4.44
N SER A 12 32.13 11.81 -3.61
CA SER A 12 32.06 10.41 -3.22
C SER A 12 31.05 10.11 -2.10
N LEU A 13 30.46 11.15 -1.49
CA LEU A 13 29.48 11.04 -0.41
C LEU A 13 28.09 11.48 -0.90
N PRO A 14 27.20 10.53 -1.26
CA PRO A 14 25.84 10.86 -1.72
C PRO A 14 25.04 11.53 -0.60
N PRO A 15 23.95 12.25 -0.93
CA PRO A 15 23.03 12.74 0.09
C PRO A 15 22.46 11.57 0.88
N LEU A 16 22.19 11.81 2.17
CA LEU A 16 21.39 10.86 2.96
C LEU A 16 19.95 10.84 2.47
N SER A 17 19.17 9.87 2.94
CA SER A 17 17.72 9.82 2.72
C SER A 17 16.99 9.84 4.06
N ILE A 18 15.82 10.48 4.09
CA ILE A 18 14.86 10.38 5.19
C ILE A 18 13.78 9.39 4.75
N ILE A 19 13.60 8.29 5.47
CA ILE A 19 12.69 7.20 5.04
C ILE A 19 11.25 7.68 4.97
N GLU A 20 10.85 8.58 5.88
CA GLU A 20 9.51 9.16 5.95
C GLU A 20 9.27 10.24 4.88
N SER A 21 10.31 10.66 4.15
CA SER A 21 10.17 11.68 3.10
C SER A 21 9.72 11.08 1.77
N ARG A 22 9.01 11.90 1.00
CA ARG A 22 8.56 11.56 -0.35
C ARG A 22 9.69 11.73 -1.36
N SER A 23 9.56 11.07 -2.50
CA SER A 23 10.54 11.13 -3.59
C SER A 23 10.69 12.52 -4.23
N ASP A 24 9.74 13.44 -4.00
CA ASP A 24 9.76 14.84 -4.47
C ASP A 24 10.43 15.81 -3.48
N GLY A 25 11.03 15.32 -2.39
CA GLY A 25 11.73 16.14 -1.40
C GLY A 25 10.81 16.81 -0.38
N LEU A 26 9.56 16.35 -0.28
CA LEU A 26 8.61 16.77 0.74
C LEU A 26 8.62 15.82 1.94
N LEU A 27 8.54 16.35 3.15
CA LEU A 27 8.25 15.58 4.36
C LEU A 27 6.89 16.02 4.92
N ASP A 28 5.92 15.11 4.82
CA ASP A 28 4.62 15.29 5.44
C ASP A 28 4.72 14.95 6.94
N PRO A 29 4.33 15.86 7.86
CA PRO A 29 4.48 15.64 9.30
C PRO A 29 3.83 14.36 9.84
N GLU A 30 2.81 13.85 9.15
CA GLU A 30 2.15 12.59 9.49
C GLU A 30 3.07 11.38 9.35
N ALA A 31 3.91 11.36 8.30
CA ALA A 31 4.85 10.28 8.07
C ALA A 31 5.91 10.20 9.17
N ALA A 32 6.29 11.36 9.74
CA ALA A 32 7.27 11.46 10.81
C ALA A 32 6.67 11.45 12.23
N ARG A 33 5.40 11.03 12.38
CA ARG A 33 4.68 11.05 13.67
C ARG A 33 5.41 10.29 14.78
N TYR A 34 5.98 9.14 14.44
CA TYR A 34 6.62 8.25 15.40
C TYR A 34 8.14 8.28 15.31
N ASN A 35 8.67 8.38 14.10
CA ASN A 35 10.09 8.28 13.83
C ASN A 35 10.53 9.33 12.80
N LEU A 36 11.80 9.70 12.85
CA LEU A 36 12.47 10.42 11.80
C LEU A 36 13.77 9.65 11.50
N THR A 37 13.74 8.85 10.44
CA THR A 37 14.73 7.82 10.18
C THR A 37 15.68 8.26 9.09
N VAL A 38 16.95 8.38 9.45
CA VAL A 38 18.05 8.73 8.56
C VAL A 38 18.67 7.45 8.02
N LYS A 39 18.76 7.35 6.70
CA LYS A 39 19.46 6.26 5.99
C LYS A 39 20.64 6.82 5.22
N ILE A 40 21.83 6.28 5.49
CA ILE A 40 23.10 6.67 4.89
C ILE A 40 23.73 5.46 4.21
N ASP A 41 24.14 5.63 2.96
CA ASP A 41 24.66 4.55 2.14
C ASP A 41 25.88 5.01 1.33
N PHE A 42 27.08 4.65 1.79
CA PHE A 42 28.34 4.86 1.08
C PHE A 42 29.37 3.77 1.46
N ASP A 43 30.49 3.69 0.76
CA ASP A 43 31.55 2.71 1.05
C ASP A 43 32.41 3.16 2.26
N TRP A 44 31.91 2.93 3.49
CA TRP A 44 32.64 3.23 4.72
C TRP A 44 33.62 2.12 5.15
N GLN A 45 34.56 2.48 6.01
CA GLN A 45 35.57 1.60 6.60
C GLN A 45 35.27 1.32 8.07
N ALA A 46 35.87 0.25 8.61
CA ALA A 46 35.67 -0.18 10.00
C ALA A 46 36.06 0.88 11.06
N GLY A 47 36.91 1.85 10.70
CA GLY A 47 37.31 2.96 11.58
C GLY A 47 36.55 4.26 11.36
N ASP A 48 35.60 4.30 10.42
CA ASP A 48 34.88 5.53 10.10
C ASP A 48 33.83 5.86 11.17
N SER A 49 33.63 7.15 11.38
CA SER A 49 32.54 7.69 12.18
C SER A 49 31.90 8.89 11.48
N LEU A 50 30.67 9.24 11.85
CA LEU A 50 29.99 10.40 11.26
C LEU A 50 29.20 11.21 12.29
N THR A 51 28.86 12.45 11.92
CA THR A 51 27.80 13.23 12.55
C THR A 51 26.71 13.51 11.53
N ILE A 52 25.46 13.58 11.97
CA ILE A 52 24.31 13.98 11.16
C ILE A 52 23.95 15.40 11.55
N THR A 53 23.75 16.27 10.56
CA THR A 53 23.36 17.67 10.78
C THR A 53 22.03 17.92 10.10
N TRP A 54 21.05 18.38 10.88
CA TRP A 54 19.78 18.94 10.44
C TRP A 54 19.83 20.45 10.66
N ALA A 55 20.03 21.20 9.58
CA ALA A 55 20.06 22.66 9.61
C ALA A 55 18.67 23.20 9.30
N GLY A 56 17.96 23.66 10.33
CA GLY A 56 16.62 24.23 10.25
C GLY A 56 16.52 25.56 10.99
N ALA A 57 15.36 25.85 11.59
CA ALA A 57 15.15 27.02 12.42
C ALA A 57 16.15 27.05 13.60
N PRO A 58 16.55 28.25 14.08
CA PRO A 58 17.46 28.38 15.21
C PRO A 58 16.97 27.65 16.48
N GLY A 59 17.92 27.20 17.31
CA GLY A 59 17.58 26.49 18.55
C GLY A 59 17.06 25.09 18.28
N SER A 60 15.89 24.76 18.83
CA SER A 60 15.30 23.40 18.77
C SER A 60 14.87 22.96 17.37
N GLY A 61 14.89 23.85 16.37
CA GLY A 61 14.69 23.50 14.96
C GLY A 61 15.95 22.99 14.26
N SER A 62 17.11 22.99 14.92
CA SER A 62 18.36 22.50 14.38
C SER A 62 18.96 21.43 15.28
N TYR A 63 19.65 20.47 14.68
CA TYR A 63 20.25 19.35 15.40
C TYR A 63 21.56 18.92 14.76
N THR A 64 22.54 18.61 15.61
CA THR A 64 23.74 17.88 15.21
C THR A 64 23.88 16.68 16.14
N SER A 65 23.97 15.49 15.57
CA SER A 65 24.15 14.28 16.36
C SER A 65 25.52 14.26 17.05
N PRO A 66 25.68 13.48 18.13
CA PRO A 66 27.00 13.02 18.55
C PRO A 66 27.73 12.31 17.41
N ARG A 67 29.05 12.14 17.55
CA ARG A 67 29.84 11.36 16.60
C ARG A 67 29.53 9.87 16.77
N ILE A 68 29.09 9.23 15.68
CA ILE A 68 28.63 7.84 15.64
C ILE A 68 29.68 6.96 14.94
N PRO A 69 30.26 5.94 15.57
CA PRO A 69 31.16 4.98 14.90
C PRO A 69 30.34 4.02 14.02
N ILE A 70 30.48 4.11 12.70
CA ILE A 70 29.65 3.34 11.74
C ILE A 70 30.28 2.02 11.29
N GLY A 71 31.58 1.83 11.57
CA GLY A 71 32.35 0.70 11.05
C GLY A 71 31.88 -0.70 11.47
N GLY A 72 31.09 -0.81 12.54
CA GLY A 72 30.51 -2.07 13.01
C GLY A 72 29.06 -2.32 12.57
N PHE A 73 28.44 -1.38 11.86
CA PHE A 73 27.05 -1.48 11.43
C PHE A 73 26.92 -2.14 10.05
N THR A 74 25.78 -2.78 9.81
CA THR A 74 25.42 -3.33 8.50
C THR A 74 25.10 -2.20 7.53
N ARG A 75 25.48 -2.36 6.26
CA ARG A 75 25.16 -1.40 5.20
C ARG A 75 23.80 -1.69 4.56
N PRO A 76 22.91 -0.69 4.37
CA PRO A 76 23.05 0.74 4.67
C PRO A 76 22.84 1.08 6.17
N PHE A 77 23.48 2.16 6.64
CA PHE A 77 23.41 2.59 8.04
C PHE A 77 22.10 3.33 8.27
N GLN A 78 21.38 2.93 9.31
CA GLN A 78 20.11 3.53 9.69
C GLN A 78 20.13 3.93 11.16
N THR A 79 19.61 5.12 11.45
CA THR A 79 19.44 5.62 12.81
C THR A 79 18.23 6.55 12.87
N HIS A 80 17.68 6.72 14.07
CA HIS A 80 16.66 7.71 14.33
C HIS A 80 17.28 9.01 14.84
N ILE A 81 16.71 10.13 14.43
CA ILE A 81 16.93 11.45 15.02
C ILE A 81 15.61 11.96 15.60
N ASP A 82 15.68 13.01 16.41
CA ASP A 82 14.50 13.53 17.09
C ASP A 82 13.45 14.03 16.08
N ASN A 83 12.26 13.42 16.07
CA ASN A 83 11.19 13.81 15.17
C ASN A 83 10.56 15.15 15.56
N LEU A 84 10.87 15.70 16.75
CA LEU A 84 10.49 17.06 17.13
C LEU A 84 11.04 18.12 16.17
N LEU A 85 12.13 17.83 15.48
CA LEU A 85 12.69 18.70 14.44
C LEU A 85 11.67 19.05 13.37
N VAL A 86 10.72 18.16 13.06
CA VAL A 86 9.64 18.43 12.10
C VAL A 86 8.74 19.55 12.59
N ALA A 87 8.35 19.54 13.87
CA ALA A 87 7.44 20.52 14.44
C ALA A 87 8.02 21.94 14.49
N PHE A 88 9.34 22.06 14.66
CA PHE A 88 10.05 23.34 14.69
C PHE A 88 10.34 23.93 13.30
N ASN A 89 10.10 23.17 12.23
CA ASN A 89 10.47 23.53 10.86
C ASN A 89 9.29 23.48 9.88
N PHE A 90 8.04 23.54 10.36
CA PHE A 90 6.87 23.57 9.47
C PHE A 90 6.95 24.71 8.46
N GLU A 91 6.55 24.39 7.22
CA GLU A 91 6.55 25.29 6.07
C GLU A 91 7.95 25.86 5.73
N GLN A 92 9.01 25.21 6.19
CA GLN A 92 10.40 25.58 5.93
C GLN A 92 11.16 24.46 5.23
N THR A 93 12.18 24.85 4.47
CA THR A 93 13.17 23.93 3.92
C THR A 93 14.31 23.80 4.89
N VAL A 94 14.57 22.56 5.34
CA VAL A 94 15.75 22.21 6.12
C VAL A 94 16.81 21.63 5.20
N ILE A 95 18.08 21.75 5.59
CA ILE A 95 19.19 21.12 4.88
C ILE A 95 19.78 20.03 5.77
N VAL A 96 19.71 18.78 5.31
CA VAL A 96 20.24 17.63 6.05
C VAL A 96 21.52 17.14 5.40
N THR A 97 22.57 16.98 6.21
CA THR A 97 23.90 16.50 5.77
C THR A 97 24.45 15.49 6.76
N TYR A 98 25.48 14.75 6.37
CA TYR A 98 26.35 14.03 7.30
C TYR A 98 27.82 14.38 7.05
N THR A 99 28.62 14.41 8.11
CA THR A 99 30.07 14.65 8.03
C THR A 99 30.81 13.40 8.48
N VAL A 100 31.67 12.87 7.61
CA VAL A 100 32.45 11.65 7.85
C VAL A 100 33.84 12.00 8.37
N TYR A 101 34.30 11.25 9.36
CA TYR A 101 35.63 11.32 9.97
C TYR A 101 36.35 10.00 9.74
N ARG A 102 37.47 10.04 9.00
CA ARG A 102 38.27 8.87 8.63
C ARG A 102 39.72 9.05 9.06
N GLY A 103 40.14 8.29 10.08
CA GLY A 103 41.51 8.36 10.59
C GLY A 103 41.92 9.77 10.99
N THR A 104 43.03 10.26 10.42
CA THR A 104 43.56 11.62 10.63
C THR A 104 43.25 12.58 9.48
N GLU A 105 42.50 12.15 8.47
CA GLU A 105 42.13 12.99 7.33
C GLU A 105 41.14 14.09 7.75
N PRO A 106 41.13 15.25 7.05
CA PRO A 106 40.13 16.28 7.27
C PRO A 106 38.70 15.74 7.15
N PRO A 107 37.74 16.17 8.00
CA PRO A 107 36.35 15.73 7.91
C PRO A 107 35.72 16.15 6.57
N VAL A 108 34.91 15.27 5.99
CA VAL A 108 34.25 15.52 4.70
C VAL A 108 32.75 15.48 4.87
N THR A 109 32.07 16.54 4.42
CA THR A 109 30.60 16.64 4.45
C THR A 109 30.01 16.10 3.15
N SER A 110 28.90 15.38 3.28
CA SER A 110 28.13 14.84 2.16
C SER A 110 27.54 15.92 1.27
N GLN A 111 27.04 15.52 0.11
CA GLN A 111 26.08 16.34 -0.62
C GLN A 111 24.84 16.61 0.25
N PRO A 112 24.23 17.80 0.15
CA PRO A 112 23.07 18.17 0.97
C PRO A 112 21.78 17.51 0.46
N LEU A 113 20.90 17.17 1.40
CA LEU A 113 19.49 16.88 1.14
C LEU A 113 18.64 18.10 1.55
N PRO A 114 18.14 18.90 0.60
CA PRO A 114 17.09 19.87 0.88
C PRO A 114 15.77 19.12 1.12
N LEU A 115 15.11 19.40 2.23
CA LEU A 115 13.84 18.77 2.60
C LEU A 115 12.84 19.83 3.02
N TYR A 116 11.73 19.94 2.30
CA TYR A 116 10.66 20.89 2.64
C TYR A 116 9.62 20.21 3.53
N ILE A 117 9.40 20.77 4.71
CA ILE A 117 8.43 20.23 5.67
C ILE A 117 7.08 20.91 5.43
N THR A 118 6.09 20.12 5.09
CA THR A 118 4.76 20.65 4.77
C THR A 118 4.02 21.06 6.05
N ARG A 119 2.99 21.89 5.91
CA ARG A 119 2.05 22.16 7.00
C ARG A 119 1.20 20.91 7.24
N ILE A 120 0.79 20.67 8.49
CA ILE A 120 -0.19 19.63 8.79
C ILE A 120 -1.49 19.92 8.04
N ASN A 121 -1.98 18.92 7.29
CA ASN A 121 -3.28 19.01 6.64
C ASN A 121 -4.37 19.19 7.72
N GLN A 122 -5.23 20.21 7.56
CA GLN A 122 -6.30 20.51 8.50
C GLN A 122 -7.30 19.37 8.67
N LEU A 123 -7.42 18.47 7.68
CA LEU A 123 -8.23 17.25 7.78
C LEU A 123 -7.65 16.23 8.77
N ASN A 124 -6.34 16.26 9.01
CA ASN A 124 -5.65 15.36 9.95
C ASN A 124 -5.66 15.92 11.39
N LEU A 125 -6.26 17.10 11.60
CA LEU A 125 -6.37 17.75 12.90
C LEU A 125 -7.81 17.64 13.43
N PRO A 126 -8.01 17.19 14.69
CA PRO A 126 -9.34 17.10 15.28
C PRO A 126 -9.95 18.49 15.50
N ARG A 127 -11.28 18.59 15.48
CA ARG A 127 -11.97 19.84 15.84
C ARG A 127 -12.40 19.80 17.30
N PRO A 128 -12.35 20.93 18.04
CA PRO A 128 -12.97 20.98 19.36
C PRO A 128 -14.48 20.80 19.24
N PHE A 129 -15.12 20.24 20.24
CA PHE A 129 -16.58 20.04 20.24
C PHE A 129 -17.19 20.19 21.63
N ILE A 130 -18.50 20.44 21.66
CA ILE A 130 -19.32 20.42 22.87
C ILE A 130 -20.04 19.07 22.91
N ARG A 131 -19.83 18.24 23.93
CA ARG A 131 -20.41 16.89 23.99
C ARG A 131 -21.94 16.89 23.91
N GLN A 132 -22.58 17.92 24.45
CA GLN A 132 -24.03 18.09 24.50
C GLN A 132 -24.63 18.62 23.19
N ALA A 133 -23.81 18.94 22.18
CA ALA A 133 -24.35 19.16 20.84
C ALA A 133 -24.89 17.84 20.28
N ASP A 134 -25.74 17.93 19.26
CA ASP A 134 -26.27 16.77 18.57
C ASP A 134 -25.15 15.80 18.16
N ASN A 135 -25.50 14.51 18.10
CA ASN A 135 -24.60 13.45 17.68
C ASN A 135 -23.28 13.43 18.51
N ASP A 136 -23.41 13.47 19.85
CA ASP A 136 -22.30 13.53 20.82
C ASP A 136 -21.27 14.64 20.53
N GLY A 137 -21.77 15.78 20.04
CA GLY A 137 -20.98 16.95 19.67
C GLY A 137 -20.46 16.96 18.24
N GLN A 138 -20.68 15.89 17.48
CA GLN A 138 -20.27 15.77 16.07
C GLN A 138 -21.32 16.26 15.07
N GLY A 139 -22.50 16.69 15.50
CA GLY A 139 -23.49 17.31 14.63
C GLY A 139 -23.43 18.85 14.59
N GLY A 140 -24.38 19.44 13.87
CA GLY A 140 -24.39 20.87 13.56
C GLY A 140 -25.20 21.73 14.53
N GLU A 141 -25.85 21.14 15.53
CA GLU A 141 -26.87 21.82 16.34
C GLU A 141 -26.57 21.68 17.84
N LEU A 142 -26.71 22.77 18.59
CA LEU A 142 -26.54 22.77 20.05
C LEU A 142 -27.80 23.31 20.70
N ASN A 143 -28.57 22.44 21.33
CA ASN A 143 -29.71 22.87 22.13
C ASN A 143 -29.26 23.30 23.52
N VAL A 144 -29.48 24.58 23.85
CA VAL A 144 -29.02 25.16 25.12
C VAL A 144 -30.13 25.29 26.17
N SER A 145 -31.39 25.00 25.82
CA SER A 145 -32.56 25.29 26.65
C SER A 145 -32.50 24.64 28.03
N ASP A 146 -32.13 23.36 28.10
CA ASP A 146 -32.18 22.57 29.34
C ASP A 146 -30.77 22.24 29.88
N LEU A 147 -29.72 22.85 29.33
CA LEU A 147 -28.35 22.61 29.78
C LEU A 147 -28.05 23.39 31.06
N SER A 148 -27.62 22.69 32.11
CA SER A 148 -27.00 23.31 33.29
C SER A 148 -25.50 23.56 33.07
N GLU A 149 -24.83 22.59 32.44
CA GLU A 149 -23.42 22.63 32.08
C GLU A 149 -23.21 22.08 30.67
N PHE A 150 -22.06 22.39 30.08
CA PHE A 150 -21.59 21.80 28.84
C PHE A 150 -20.12 21.41 28.95
N THR A 151 -19.75 20.35 28.26
CA THR A 151 -18.40 19.78 28.27
C THR A 151 -17.71 20.13 26.97
N LEU A 152 -16.67 20.95 27.04
CA LEU A 152 -15.78 21.18 25.91
C LEU A 152 -14.74 20.09 25.85
N ARG A 153 -14.51 19.56 24.65
CA ARG A 153 -13.55 18.48 24.41
C ARG A 153 -12.72 18.72 23.17
N ILE A 154 -11.43 18.39 23.26
CA ILE A 154 -10.53 18.28 22.12
C ILE A 154 -9.81 16.94 22.20
N ASN A 155 -9.83 16.17 21.11
CA ASN A 155 -9.11 14.91 21.04
C ASN A 155 -7.62 15.16 20.74
N ALA A 156 -6.78 14.16 20.98
CA ALA A 156 -5.36 14.21 20.66
C ALA A 156 -5.13 14.46 19.18
N TRP A 157 -4.10 15.26 18.89
CA TRP A 157 -3.76 15.72 17.55
C TRP A 157 -2.36 15.27 17.15
N LEU A 158 -2.12 15.30 15.84
CA LEU A 158 -0.82 14.96 15.25
C LEU A 158 0.29 15.87 15.83
N LEU A 159 1.39 15.25 16.26
CA LEU A 159 2.54 15.90 16.91
C LEU A 159 2.21 16.65 18.22
N GLY A 160 1.05 16.35 18.84
CA GLY A 160 0.76 16.79 20.21
C GLY A 160 1.70 16.10 21.20
N ARG A 161 2.34 16.88 22.06
CA ARG A 161 3.27 16.40 23.08
C ARG A 161 3.06 17.08 24.42
N ARG A 162 3.47 16.37 25.48
CA ARG A 162 3.49 16.91 26.84
C ARG A 162 4.16 18.29 26.86
N GLY A 163 3.50 19.26 27.47
CA GLY A 163 3.92 20.65 27.57
C GLY A 163 3.51 21.55 26.41
N ASN A 164 2.89 21.04 25.33
CA ASN A 164 2.32 21.94 24.31
C ASN A 164 1.17 22.76 24.91
N PRO A 165 1.23 24.09 24.91
CA PRO A 165 0.11 24.92 25.33
C PRO A 165 -0.99 24.92 24.25
N PHE A 166 -2.23 25.13 24.67
CA PHE A 166 -3.36 25.27 23.75
C PHE A 166 -4.39 26.29 24.22
N TRP A 167 -5.20 26.77 23.28
CA TRP A 167 -6.20 27.81 23.48
C TRP A 167 -7.52 27.43 22.84
N LEU A 168 -8.63 27.85 23.44
CA LEU A 168 -9.96 27.72 22.88
C LEU A 168 -10.79 28.96 23.18
N LYS A 169 -11.35 29.54 22.11
CA LYS A 169 -12.29 30.67 22.19
C LYS A 169 -13.63 30.28 21.58
N LEU A 170 -14.70 30.71 22.22
CA LEU A 170 -16.07 30.62 21.73
C LEU A 170 -16.50 32.00 21.24
N LYS A 171 -17.15 32.05 20.08
CA LYS A 171 -17.71 33.26 19.50
C LYS A 171 -19.14 33.01 19.02
N GLY A 172 -20.07 33.90 19.33
CA GLY A 172 -21.46 33.79 18.90
C GLY A 172 -22.20 35.13 18.91
N THR A 173 -23.52 35.08 18.85
CA THR A 173 -24.38 36.27 18.87
C THR A 173 -25.41 36.16 19.99
N ASN A 174 -25.47 37.16 20.86
CA ASN A 174 -26.45 37.24 21.94
C ASN A 174 -27.85 37.54 21.39
N ALA A 175 -28.88 37.28 22.19
CA ALA A 175 -30.27 37.56 21.80
C ALA A 175 -30.57 39.03 21.48
N ASP A 176 -29.76 39.97 22.01
CA ASP A 176 -29.84 41.41 21.72
C ASP A 176 -29.07 41.84 20.45
N GLY A 177 -28.43 40.88 19.77
CA GLY A 177 -27.63 41.10 18.57
C GLY A 177 -26.17 41.50 18.82
N SER A 178 -25.73 41.61 20.08
CA SER A 178 -24.32 41.87 20.41
C SER A 178 -23.44 40.62 20.22
N ASP A 179 -22.14 40.84 19.97
CA ASP A 179 -21.16 39.76 19.88
C ASP A 179 -20.96 39.09 21.25
N PHE A 180 -21.02 37.76 21.27
CA PHE A 180 -20.59 36.94 22.39
C PHE A 180 -19.17 36.44 22.15
N GLU A 181 -18.27 36.64 23.11
CA GLU A 181 -16.93 36.05 23.10
C GLU A 181 -16.58 35.49 24.48
N ALA A 182 -16.01 34.29 24.52
CA ALA A 182 -15.54 33.67 25.76
C ALA A 182 -14.27 32.85 25.54
N THR A 183 -13.21 33.14 26.30
CA THR A 183 -11.98 32.33 26.33
C THR A 183 -12.15 31.24 27.38
N GLN A 184 -12.10 29.97 26.95
CA GLN A 184 -12.31 28.82 27.84
C GLN A 184 -10.99 28.16 28.22
N TRP A 185 -10.06 28.08 27.25
CA TRP A 185 -8.72 27.54 27.49
C TRP A 185 -7.65 28.54 27.07
N GLN A 186 -6.58 28.63 27.84
CA GLN A 186 -5.43 29.49 27.57
C GLN A 186 -4.14 29.01 28.25
N ALA A 187 -2.99 29.31 27.64
CA ALA A 187 -1.70 29.20 28.31
C ALA A 187 -1.54 30.27 29.42
N PRO A 188 -0.80 29.98 30.51
CA PRO A 188 -0.05 28.75 30.78
C PRO A 188 -0.87 27.61 31.40
N ASP A 189 -2.15 27.85 31.70
CA ASP A 189 -2.99 26.94 32.49
C ASP A 189 -3.38 25.67 31.72
N ASN A 190 -3.55 25.79 30.40
CA ASN A 190 -3.93 24.68 29.52
C ASN A 190 -2.74 24.21 28.67
N VAL A 191 -2.19 23.06 29.05
CA VAL A 191 -1.10 22.37 28.36
C VAL A 191 -1.43 20.89 28.21
N VAL A 192 -0.89 20.25 27.19
CA VAL A 192 -0.95 18.79 27.05
C VAL A 192 -0.17 18.20 28.23
N ASP A 193 -0.83 17.46 29.11
CA ASP A 193 -0.22 16.83 30.27
C ASP A 193 -0.22 15.30 30.14
N ASP A 194 0.12 14.61 31.23
CA ASP A 194 0.17 13.14 31.24
C ASP A 194 -1.24 12.53 31.14
N GLU A 195 -2.27 13.24 31.63
CA GLU A 195 -3.65 12.81 31.57
C GLU A 195 -4.21 12.91 30.14
N PHE A 196 -3.96 14.04 29.48
CA PHE A 196 -4.24 14.24 28.06
C PHE A 196 -3.66 13.10 27.22
N ASN A 197 -2.37 12.79 27.40
CA ASN A 197 -1.68 11.76 26.62
C ASN A 197 -2.20 10.35 26.94
N ARG A 198 -2.58 10.10 28.20
CA ARG A 198 -3.13 8.81 28.63
C ARG A 198 -4.49 8.53 28.01
N PHE A 199 -5.38 9.52 28.02
CA PHE A 199 -6.76 9.34 27.56
C PHE A 199 -6.96 9.69 26.08
N GLY A 200 -6.00 10.41 25.48
CA GLY A 200 -6.08 10.84 24.09
C GLY A 200 -7.07 11.99 23.88
N PHE A 201 -7.43 12.73 24.93
CA PHE A 201 -8.27 13.93 24.86
C PHE A 201 -8.09 14.80 26.10
N PHE A 202 -8.53 16.05 25.99
CA PHE A 202 -8.78 16.95 27.11
C PHE A 202 -10.24 17.37 27.10
N GLU A 203 -10.86 17.35 28.27
CA GLU A 203 -12.21 17.85 28.44
C GLU A 203 -12.37 18.62 29.74
N GLN A 204 -13.26 19.61 29.72
CA GLN A 204 -13.55 20.46 30.87
C GLN A 204 -15.02 20.90 30.82
N ASN A 205 -15.69 20.85 31.97
CA ASN A 205 -17.06 21.31 32.12
C ASN A 205 -17.12 22.81 32.40
N PHE A 206 -18.12 23.45 31.80
CA PHE A 206 -18.39 24.88 31.94
C PHE A 206 -19.89 25.11 32.18
N PRO A 207 -20.27 26.14 32.95
CA PRO A 207 -21.67 26.47 33.16
C PRO A 207 -22.33 26.92 31.85
N ALA A 208 -23.53 26.42 31.55
CA ALA A 208 -24.22 26.70 30.29
C ALA A 208 -24.97 28.05 30.26
N ALA A 209 -25.07 28.75 31.40
CA ALA A 209 -25.77 30.03 31.52
C ALA A 209 -25.36 31.09 30.46
N PRO A 210 -24.06 31.25 30.11
CA PRO A 210 -23.67 32.17 29.04
C PRO A 210 -24.20 31.74 27.66
N LEU A 211 -24.24 30.43 27.36
CA LEU A 211 -24.75 29.92 26.07
C LEU A 211 -26.27 30.05 25.96
N GLN A 212 -26.99 30.01 27.08
CA GLN A 212 -28.43 30.28 27.13
C GLN A 212 -28.78 31.74 26.76
N GLY A 213 -27.83 32.67 26.85
CA GLY A 213 -27.99 34.06 26.38
C GLY A 213 -27.96 34.22 24.86
N LEU A 214 -27.49 33.21 24.12
CA LEU A 214 -27.32 33.28 22.67
C LEU A 214 -28.67 33.32 21.93
N GLN A 215 -28.65 33.93 20.74
CA GLN A 215 -29.83 34.04 19.88
C GLN A 215 -30.21 32.67 19.31
N ASN A 216 -31.50 32.35 19.29
CA ASN A 216 -31.97 31.12 18.64
C ASN A 216 -31.61 31.15 17.14
N ARG A 217 -31.09 30.03 16.63
CA ARG A 217 -30.57 29.83 15.28
C ARG A 217 -29.34 30.67 14.91
N SER A 218 -28.66 31.31 15.86
CA SER A 218 -27.34 31.93 15.59
C SER A 218 -26.23 30.89 15.55
N VAL A 219 -25.10 31.25 14.95
CA VAL A 219 -23.90 30.41 14.93
C VAL A 219 -23.09 30.61 16.22
N LEU A 220 -22.71 29.50 16.86
CA LEU A 220 -21.66 29.45 17.87
C LEU A 220 -20.42 28.79 17.26
N SER A 221 -19.32 29.53 17.17
CA SER A 221 -18.03 29.08 16.64
C SER A 221 -17.04 28.78 17.76
N LEU A 222 -16.35 27.66 17.66
CA LEU A 222 -15.21 27.29 18.51
C LEU A 222 -13.93 27.38 17.69
N SER A 223 -13.00 28.21 18.16
CA SER A 223 -11.68 28.41 17.56
C SER A 223 -10.60 27.86 18.49
N PHE A 224 -9.94 26.79 18.05
CA PHE A 224 -8.87 26.11 18.80
C PHE A 224 -7.51 26.31 18.14
N MET A 225 -6.47 26.47 18.96
CA MET A 225 -5.09 26.59 18.51
C MET A 225 -4.16 25.84 19.47
N ALA A 226 -3.05 25.29 18.96
CA ALA A 226 -2.03 24.62 19.78
C ALA A 226 -0.61 25.10 19.46
N GLY A 227 0.18 25.33 20.48
CA GLY A 227 1.59 25.72 20.39
C GLY A 227 2.47 24.50 20.16
N LEU A 228 2.48 23.95 18.93
CA LEU A 228 3.21 22.72 18.60
C LEU A 228 4.73 22.82 18.81
N GLN A 229 5.26 24.05 18.81
CA GLN A 229 6.67 24.34 19.13
C GLN A 229 6.92 24.53 20.64
N GLY A 230 5.88 24.51 21.48
CA GLY A 230 5.97 24.74 22.92
C GLY A 230 5.95 26.22 23.34
N SER A 231 5.83 27.16 22.39
CA SER A 231 5.66 28.58 22.69
C SER A 231 4.31 28.85 23.35
N GLN A 232 4.30 29.64 24.43
CA GLN A 232 3.09 30.15 25.09
C GLN A 232 2.51 31.40 24.40
N ASP A 233 3.11 31.85 23.30
CA ASP A 233 2.54 32.93 22.50
C ASP A 233 1.47 32.38 21.53
N ALA A 234 0.23 32.81 21.74
CA ALA A 234 -0.91 32.42 20.91
C ALA A 234 -0.75 32.84 19.43
N ALA A 235 0.04 33.88 19.13
CA ALA A 235 0.30 34.31 17.75
C ALA A 235 1.17 33.32 16.96
N LEU A 236 1.93 32.48 17.67
CA LEU A 236 2.78 31.43 17.10
C LEU A 236 2.10 30.06 17.13
N ALA A 237 0.86 29.98 17.64
CA ALA A 237 0.11 28.73 17.74
C ALA A 237 -0.43 28.31 16.38
N GLN A 238 -0.47 26.99 16.13
CA GLN A 238 -1.08 26.42 14.95
C GLN A 238 -2.61 26.44 15.12
N PRO A 239 -3.36 27.13 14.22
CA PRO A 239 -4.81 27.07 14.24
C PRO A 239 -5.34 25.74 13.68
N PHE A 240 -6.46 25.31 14.26
CA PHE A 240 -7.22 24.16 13.84
C PHE A 240 -8.52 24.64 13.16
N ALA A 241 -9.13 23.77 12.36
CA ALA A 241 -10.40 24.08 11.73
C ALA A 241 -11.48 24.38 12.78
N HIS A 242 -12.24 25.45 12.56
CA HIS A 242 -13.33 25.84 13.45
C HIS A 242 -14.42 24.78 13.50
N ARG A 243 -15.08 24.68 14.66
CA ARG A 243 -16.35 23.98 14.83
C ARG A 243 -17.46 25.01 14.95
N ASN A 244 -18.55 24.81 14.21
CA ASN A 244 -19.71 25.70 14.24
C ASN A 244 -20.96 24.91 14.63
N TYR A 245 -21.76 25.46 15.52
CA TYR A 245 -23.07 24.95 15.89
C TYR A 245 -24.15 26.00 15.62
N ILE A 246 -25.33 25.55 15.18
CA ILE A 246 -26.55 26.34 15.20
C ILE A 246 -27.16 26.19 16.60
N VAL A 247 -27.27 27.31 17.32
CA VAL A 247 -27.87 27.33 18.65
C VAL A 247 -29.37 27.10 18.53
N LEU A 248 -29.92 26.13 19.27
CA LEU A 248 -31.34 25.87 19.34
C LEU A 248 -31.89 26.20 20.72
N LYS A 249 -33.11 26.74 20.73
CA LYS A 249 -33.94 26.94 21.92
C LYS A 249 -35.32 26.28 21.69
N GLY A 250 -35.65 25.27 22.50
CA GLY A 250 -36.91 24.49 22.43
C GLY A 250 -36.71 22.98 22.24
N ALA A 251 -37.79 22.18 22.29
CA ALA A 251 -37.72 20.72 22.12
C ALA A 251 -37.37 20.30 20.66
N PRO A 252 -36.60 19.21 20.44
CA PRO A 252 -36.26 18.75 19.10
C PRO A 252 -37.49 18.30 18.31
N SER A 253 -37.66 18.79 17.08
CA SER A 253 -38.79 18.47 16.19
C SER A 253 -38.30 17.73 14.93
N GLY A 254 -38.17 16.41 14.99
CA GLY A 254 -37.79 15.57 13.85
C GLY A 254 -37.37 14.14 14.24
N PRO A 255 -37.22 13.23 13.26
CA PRO A 255 -36.70 11.88 13.50
C PRO A 255 -35.20 11.95 13.85
N ARG A 256 -34.69 10.95 14.57
CA ARG A 256 -33.31 10.90 15.08
C ARG A 256 -32.70 9.52 14.88
N ILE A 257 -31.41 9.46 14.56
CA ILE A 257 -30.60 8.24 14.68
C ILE A 257 -29.96 8.24 16.06
N SER A 258 -30.20 7.20 16.85
CA SER A 258 -29.76 7.08 18.23
C SER A 258 -28.54 6.19 18.44
N SER A 259 -28.37 5.14 17.63
CA SER A 259 -27.19 4.29 17.66
C SER A 259 -26.97 3.57 16.33
N VAL A 260 -25.73 3.15 16.10
CA VAL A 260 -25.33 2.23 15.03
C VAL A 260 -24.51 1.12 15.66
N THR A 261 -24.81 -0.13 15.33
CA THR A 261 -24.13 -1.31 15.89
C THR A 261 -23.63 -2.24 14.80
N ASP A 262 -22.53 -2.92 15.06
CA ASP A 262 -22.04 -4.05 14.28
C ASP A 262 -21.93 -5.31 15.18
N PRO A 263 -21.47 -6.46 14.67
CA PRO A 263 -21.28 -7.66 15.48
C PRO A 263 -20.29 -7.53 16.65
N ASP A 264 -19.42 -6.51 16.67
CA ASP A 264 -18.52 -6.22 17.79
C ASP A 264 -19.13 -5.26 18.82
N GLY A 265 -20.20 -4.52 18.49
CA GLY A 265 -20.96 -3.68 19.40
C GLY A 265 -21.32 -2.31 18.83
N ASP A 266 -21.47 -1.29 19.69
CA ASP A 266 -21.79 0.08 19.30
C ASP A 266 -20.65 0.73 18.49
N ILE A 267 -21.00 1.39 17.39
CA ILE A 267 -20.12 2.18 16.55
C ILE A 267 -20.41 3.66 16.76
N LEU A 268 -19.47 4.38 17.35
CA LEU A 268 -19.58 5.83 17.53
C LEU A 268 -19.61 6.58 16.18
N ASP A 269 -20.23 7.75 16.10
CA ASP A 269 -20.20 8.55 14.87
C ASP A 269 -18.76 8.91 14.45
N GLY A 270 -18.46 8.63 13.18
CA GLY A 270 -17.15 8.80 12.57
C GLY A 270 -16.16 7.69 12.90
N ALA A 271 -16.55 6.68 13.67
CA ALA A 271 -15.68 5.54 13.97
C ALA A 271 -15.57 4.56 12.79
N ASP A 272 -14.53 3.74 12.85
CA ASP A 272 -14.27 2.70 11.88
C ASP A 272 -15.06 1.43 12.26
N THR A 273 -15.56 0.73 11.26
CA THR A 273 -16.01 -0.67 11.38
C THR A 273 -15.36 -1.53 10.31
N ARG A 274 -15.08 -2.78 10.65
CA ARG A 274 -14.57 -3.79 9.71
C ARG A 274 -15.69 -4.58 9.01
N TYR A 275 -16.94 -4.36 9.40
CA TYR A 275 -18.09 -5.10 8.88
C TYR A 275 -18.77 -4.32 7.76
N THR A 276 -19.23 -5.03 6.75
CA THR A 276 -20.02 -4.47 5.64
C THR A 276 -21.52 -4.50 5.94
N THR A 277 -21.90 -4.72 7.20
CA THR A 277 -23.29 -4.77 7.65
C THR A 277 -23.38 -4.17 9.05
N VAL A 278 -24.31 -3.23 9.25
CA VAL A 278 -24.57 -2.56 10.53
C VAL A 278 -26.07 -2.41 10.76
N THR A 279 -26.47 -2.23 12.02
CA THR A 279 -27.85 -1.97 12.42
C THR A 279 -27.98 -0.54 12.94
N LEU A 280 -28.84 0.26 12.31
CA LEU A 280 -29.20 1.61 12.70
C LEU A 280 -30.44 1.57 13.60
N SER A 281 -30.45 2.32 14.69
CA SER A 281 -31.62 2.47 15.58
C SER A 281 -31.89 3.93 15.86
N GLY A 282 -33.16 4.30 16.06
CA GLY A 282 -33.54 5.69 16.26
C GLY A 282 -34.96 5.92 16.73
N THR A 283 -35.35 7.19 16.82
CA THR A 283 -36.70 7.62 17.23
C THR A 283 -37.38 8.43 16.13
N ALA A 284 -38.68 8.30 15.97
CA ALA A 284 -39.47 9.11 15.05
C ALA A 284 -40.95 9.12 15.45
N THR A 285 -41.69 10.15 15.04
CA THR A 285 -43.13 10.25 15.28
C THR A 285 -43.96 9.40 14.32
N ASP A 286 -43.39 9.02 13.19
CA ASP A 286 -44.00 8.21 12.13
C ASP A 286 -42.90 7.52 11.31
N ALA A 287 -43.26 6.78 10.28
CA ALA A 287 -42.35 6.08 9.38
C ALA A 287 -41.23 6.99 8.83
N VAL A 288 -40.04 6.43 8.64
CA VAL A 288 -38.85 7.15 8.17
C VAL A 288 -38.27 6.54 6.90
N ASN A 289 -37.83 7.40 5.98
CA ASN A 289 -36.95 7.03 4.89
C ASN A 289 -35.50 7.05 5.37
N VAL A 290 -34.78 5.94 5.19
CA VAL A 290 -33.36 5.79 5.55
C VAL A 290 -32.49 6.01 4.31
N PHE A 291 -31.41 6.78 4.45
CA PHE A 291 -30.49 7.13 3.38
C PHE A 291 -29.04 6.80 3.74
N ASP A 292 -28.23 6.41 2.76
CA ASP A 292 -26.76 6.48 2.79
C ASP A 292 -26.29 7.52 1.76
N GLY A 293 -25.78 8.64 2.25
CA GLY A 293 -25.53 9.83 1.45
C GLY A 293 -26.82 10.33 0.81
N THR A 294 -26.87 10.35 -0.52
CA THR A 294 -28.07 10.75 -1.30
C THR A 294 -28.94 9.57 -1.72
N THR A 295 -28.49 8.33 -1.51
CA THR A 295 -29.19 7.13 -1.93
C THR A 295 -30.19 6.72 -0.85
N ARG A 296 -31.48 6.65 -1.20
CA ARG A 296 -32.50 6.05 -0.32
C ARG A 296 -32.30 4.55 -0.28
N LEU A 297 -32.14 4.01 0.93
CA LEU A 297 -32.00 2.58 1.17
C LEU A 297 -33.39 1.93 1.29
N ASP A 298 -34.22 2.42 2.22
CA ASP A 298 -35.57 1.89 2.43
C ASP A 298 -36.49 2.85 3.22
N THR A 299 -37.74 2.46 3.46
CA THR A 299 -38.66 3.05 4.44
C THR A 299 -38.91 2.09 5.59
N VAL A 300 -38.89 2.60 6.82
CA VAL A 300 -39.09 1.82 8.05
C VAL A 300 -40.17 2.48 8.89
N ASP A 301 -41.15 1.70 9.36
CA ASP A 301 -42.19 2.17 10.27
C ASP A 301 -41.63 2.41 11.67
N ALA A 302 -42.04 3.50 12.32
CA ALA A 302 -41.76 3.73 13.72
C ALA A 302 -42.82 3.05 14.59
N VAL A 303 -42.42 2.13 15.46
CA VAL A 303 -43.28 1.42 16.42
C VAL A 303 -42.99 1.95 17.82
N ASP A 304 -44.03 2.45 18.49
CA ASP A 304 -43.93 3.10 19.80
C ASP A 304 -42.87 4.22 19.87
N GLY A 305 -42.71 4.94 18.75
CA GLY A 305 -41.76 6.05 18.62
C GLY A 305 -40.32 5.64 18.26
N ASN A 306 -40.04 4.36 18.05
CA ASN A 306 -38.71 3.82 17.72
C ASN A 306 -38.69 3.13 16.36
N TRP A 307 -37.53 3.15 15.68
CA TRP A 307 -37.32 2.44 14.42
C TRP A 307 -35.94 1.77 14.40
N GLU A 308 -35.81 0.69 13.62
CA GLU A 308 -34.56 -0.06 13.45
C GLU A 308 -34.39 -0.49 11.98
N TYR A 309 -33.16 -0.42 11.45
CA TYR A 309 -32.83 -0.77 10.06
C TYR A 309 -31.48 -1.47 9.94
N VAL A 310 -31.42 -2.59 9.22
CA VAL A 310 -30.15 -3.29 8.93
C VAL A 310 -29.62 -2.86 7.56
N ALA A 311 -28.51 -2.12 7.54
CA ALA A 311 -27.82 -1.72 6.33
C ALA A 311 -26.76 -2.78 5.96
N ALA A 312 -26.91 -3.42 4.79
CA ALA A 312 -26.01 -4.45 4.28
C ALA A 312 -25.24 -4.01 3.02
N ASP A 313 -24.30 -4.85 2.57
CA ASP A 313 -23.48 -4.64 1.36
C ASP A 313 -22.72 -3.30 1.32
N LEU A 314 -22.31 -2.81 2.49
CA LEU A 314 -21.55 -1.57 2.61
C LEU A 314 -20.13 -1.74 2.01
N THR A 315 -19.72 -0.77 1.22
CA THR A 315 -18.42 -0.75 0.54
C THR A 315 -17.34 -0.14 1.41
N GLY A 316 -16.06 -0.45 1.18
CA GLY A 316 -14.93 0.12 1.93
C GLY A 316 -14.75 1.63 1.71
N ARG A 317 -15.55 2.45 2.37
CA ARG A 317 -15.57 3.91 2.30
C ARG A 317 -16.28 4.51 3.52
N LEU A 318 -16.28 5.84 3.58
CA LEU A 318 -17.20 6.57 4.44
C LEU A 318 -18.66 6.38 3.97
N HIS A 319 -19.49 5.93 4.88
CA HIS A 319 -20.95 5.92 4.78
C HIS A 319 -21.51 7.00 5.69
N GLU A 320 -22.58 7.67 5.25
CA GLU A 320 -23.24 8.74 6.02
C GLU A 320 -24.74 8.47 6.04
N PHE A 321 -25.25 7.98 7.17
CA PHE A 321 -26.65 7.66 7.33
C PHE A 321 -27.45 8.88 7.77
N THR A 322 -28.60 9.09 7.16
CA THR A 322 -29.61 10.07 7.61
C THR A 322 -31.00 9.47 7.49
N VAL A 323 -31.95 9.99 8.28
CA VAL A 323 -33.36 9.64 8.16
C VAL A 323 -34.25 10.89 8.01
N ARG A 324 -35.38 10.73 7.33
CA ARG A 324 -36.43 11.76 7.17
C ARG A 324 -37.79 11.13 7.36
N LEU A 325 -38.78 11.86 7.86
CA LEU A 325 -40.15 11.34 7.89
C LEU A 325 -40.62 10.99 6.47
N ALA A 326 -41.35 9.89 6.34
CA ALA A 326 -41.77 9.33 5.07
C ALA A 326 -42.73 10.25 4.30
N ASP A 327 -43.52 11.05 5.03
CA ASP A 327 -44.43 12.06 4.51
C ASP A 327 -43.74 13.35 4.03
N GLY A 328 -42.42 13.45 4.25
CA GLY A 328 -41.61 14.62 3.87
C GLY A 328 -41.74 15.82 4.81
N SER A 329 -42.42 15.67 5.95
CA SER A 329 -42.51 16.71 6.96
C SER A 329 -41.24 16.79 7.83
N GLY A 330 -41.03 17.95 8.44
CA GLY A 330 -39.90 18.17 9.36
C GLY A 330 -38.52 18.27 8.70
N SER A 331 -37.50 18.37 9.54
CA SER A 331 -36.10 18.33 9.12
C SER A 331 -35.58 16.89 9.06
N ALA A 332 -34.49 16.67 8.32
CA ALA A 332 -33.74 15.42 8.43
C ALA A 332 -33.16 15.24 9.84
N SER A 333 -32.86 13.99 10.20
CA SER A 333 -32.15 13.66 11.43
C SER A 333 -30.72 14.19 11.43
N ASN A 334 -30.03 14.02 12.57
CA ASN A 334 -28.58 13.99 12.59
C ASN A 334 -28.04 12.98 11.57
N SER A 335 -26.85 13.26 11.03
CA SER A 335 -26.11 12.26 10.27
C SER A 335 -25.33 11.35 11.22
N TRP A 336 -25.20 10.07 10.85
CA TRP A 336 -24.33 9.12 11.52
C TRP A 336 -23.38 8.53 10.50
N ARG A 337 -22.10 8.85 10.62
CA ARG A 337 -21.05 8.42 9.73
C ARG A 337 -20.37 7.21 10.31
N ILE A 338 -20.05 6.27 9.45
CA ILE A 338 -19.13 5.18 9.78
C ILE A 338 -18.17 5.04 8.63
N ASN A 339 -16.92 4.74 8.93
CA ASN A 339 -15.96 4.42 7.91
C ASN A 339 -15.83 2.89 7.88
N VAL A 340 -16.30 2.28 6.79
CA VAL A 340 -16.09 0.85 6.59
C VAL A 340 -14.64 0.68 6.18
N VAL A 341 -13.79 0.43 7.17
CA VAL A 341 -12.38 0.10 6.94
C VAL A 341 -12.33 -1.37 6.60
N THR A 342 -12.39 -1.65 5.30
CA THR A 342 -11.84 -2.91 4.82
C THR A 342 -10.35 -2.86 5.14
N GLN A 343 -9.94 -3.54 6.22
CA GLN A 343 -8.56 -3.59 6.66
C GLN A 343 -7.68 -3.81 5.42
N ALA A 344 -6.72 -2.92 5.18
CA ALA A 344 -5.76 -3.09 4.10
C ALA A 344 -4.92 -4.31 4.45
N VAL A 345 -5.39 -5.48 4.02
CA VAL A 345 -4.73 -6.73 4.33
C VAL A 345 -3.53 -6.86 3.42
N SER A 346 -2.35 -6.99 4.01
CA SER A 346 -1.12 -7.23 3.29
C SER A 346 -1.08 -8.69 2.84
N LEU A 347 -1.73 -8.96 1.70
CA LEU A 347 -1.46 -10.13 0.88
C LEU A 347 -0.27 -9.79 -0.02
N THR A 348 0.82 -10.54 0.12
CA THR A 348 2.02 -10.38 -0.71
C THR A 348 2.48 -11.72 -1.26
N ILE A 349 3.35 -11.70 -2.28
CA ILE A 349 4.00 -12.90 -2.81
C ILE A 349 5.49 -12.82 -2.45
N ALA A 350 6.00 -13.83 -1.74
CA ALA A 350 7.38 -13.82 -1.25
C ALA A 350 8.41 -13.68 -2.39
N GLU A 351 8.09 -14.25 -3.55
CA GLU A 351 8.92 -14.23 -4.74
C GLU A 351 8.83 -12.90 -5.53
N ALA A 352 7.90 -11.99 -5.19
CA ALA A 352 7.69 -10.67 -5.80
C ALA A 352 7.87 -9.53 -4.77
N PRO A 353 9.12 -9.06 -4.53
CA PRO A 353 9.41 -8.13 -3.43
C PRO A 353 8.74 -6.76 -3.53
N ASP A 354 8.35 -6.35 -4.73
CA ASP A 354 7.66 -5.08 -4.99
C ASP A 354 6.13 -5.20 -4.91
N ASN A 355 5.61 -6.41 -4.64
CA ASN A 355 4.18 -6.74 -4.61
C ASN A 355 3.41 -6.37 -5.89
N ALA A 356 4.09 -6.25 -7.02
CA ALA A 356 3.48 -5.87 -8.28
C ALA A 356 3.99 -6.71 -9.44
N ASN A 357 5.29 -7.00 -9.48
CA ASN A 357 5.94 -7.71 -10.56
C ASN A 357 6.61 -8.99 -10.04
N LEU A 358 6.21 -10.13 -10.62
CA LEU A 358 6.88 -11.40 -10.38
C LEU A 358 7.87 -11.66 -11.51
N ASP A 359 9.16 -11.65 -11.19
CA ASP A 359 10.18 -12.26 -12.04
C ASP A 359 9.96 -13.79 -12.02
N PRO A 360 9.61 -14.42 -13.15
CA PRO A 360 9.37 -15.86 -13.20
C PRO A 360 10.57 -16.68 -12.74
N LEU A 361 11.81 -16.18 -12.85
CA LEU A 361 13.01 -16.89 -12.40
C LEU A 361 13.08 -17.03 -10.87
N ARG A 362 12.44 -16.12 -10.12
CA ARG A 362 12.37 -16.20 -8.65
C ARG A 362 11.40 -17.28 -8.18
N ALA A 363 10.49 -17.73 -9.04
CA ALA A 363 9.45 -18.70 -8.71
C ALA A 363 9.63 -20.07 -9.39
N ILE A 364 10.86 -20.46 -9.72
CA ILE A 364 11.15 -21.76 -10.37
C ILE A 364 10.84 -22.94 -9.43
N THR A 365 11.06 -22.78 -8.13
CA THR A 365 10.94 -23.85 -7.13
C THR A 365 9.79 -23.64 -6.16
N THR A 366 9.45 -22.39 -5.84
CA THR A 366 8.38 -22.03 -4.90
C THR A 366 7.55 -20.88 -5.44
N LEU A 367 6.28 -20.85 -5.03
CA LEU A 367 5.41 -19.70 -5.13
C LEU A 367 4.66 -19.61 -3.81
N THR A 368 4.80 -18.51 -3.08
CA THR A 368 4.36 -18.43 -1.69
C THR A 368 3.55 -17.16 -1.46
N ALA A 369 2.28 -17.33 -1.12
CA ALA A 369 1.45 -16.24 -0.61
C ALA A 369 1.75 -16.01 0.86
N LEU A 370 1.94 -14.76 1.22
CA LEU A 370 2.13 -14.30 2.60
C LEU A 370 0.89 -13.47 2.98
N VAL A 371 0.19 -13.91 4.02
CA VAL A 371 -0.97 -13.20 4.57
C VAL A 371 -0.58 -12.66 5.94
N ASP A 372 -0.46 -11.33 6.04
CA ASP A 372 -0.16 -10.65 7.30
C ASP A 372 -1.43 -10.00 7.87
N LEU A 373 -2.14 -10.77 8.72
CA LEU A 373 -3.40 -10.38 9.33
C LEU A 373 -3.50 -10.94 10.75
N GLU A 374 -3.99 -10.16 11.71
CA GLU A 374 -4.28 -10.63 13.06
C GLU A 374 -5.52 -11.53 13.10
N LEU A 375 -5.29 -12.81 12.79
CA LEU A 375 -6.27 -13.88 12.88
C LEU A 375 -6.13 -14.66 14.20
N GLN A 376 -7.24 -15.24 14.68
CA GLN A 376 -7.17 -16.20 15.78
C GLN A 376 -6.48 -17.49 15.27
N PRO A 377 -5.78 -18.25 16.13
CA PRO A 377 -5.06 -19.44 15.68
C PRO A 377 -5.94 -20.48 14.96
N THR A 378 -7.22 -20.55 15.30
CA THR A 378 -8.20 -21.48 14.73
C THR A 378 -8.92 -20.96 13.47
N ASP A 379 -8.71 -19.69 13.09
CA ASP A 379 -9.30 -19.13 11.86
C ASP A 379 -8.77 -19.91 10.65
N ARG A 380 -9.62 -20.17 9.66
CA ARG A 380 -9.26 -20.93 8.46
C ARG A 380 -9.07 -19.99 7.28
N VAL A 381 -7.91 -20.04 6.64
CA VAL A 381 -7.48 -19.15 5.55
C VAL A 381 -7.27 -19.95 4.26
N SER A 382 -7.75 -19.44 3.13
CA SER A 382 -7.51 -19.99 1.79
C SER A 382 -7.04 -18.90 0.84
N VAL A 383 -6.15 -19.22 -0.09
CA VAL A 383 -5.71 -18.31 -1.17
C VAL A 383 -6.25 -18.79 -2.51
N THR A 384 -6.76 -17.86 -3.30
CA THR A 384 -7.20 -18.07 -4.68
C THR A 384 -6.34 -17.25 -5.63
N VAL A 385 -5.74 -17.94 -6.61
CA VAL A 385 -5.10 -17.35 -7.78
C VAL A 385 -6.04 -17.50 -8.96
N LYS A 386 -6.42 -16.38 -9.57
CA LYS A 386 -7.20 -16.32 -10.79
C LYS A 386 -6.32 -15.82 -11.93
N ALA A 387 -6.17 -16.63 -12.98
CA ALA A 387 -5.45 -16.23 -14.18
C ALA A 387 -6.25 -15.20 -15.00
N ALA A 388 -5.55 -14.47 -15.87
CA ALA A 388 -6.16 -13.59 -16.86
C ALA A 388 -7.14 -14.35 -17.78
N ASP A 389 -8.18 -13.65 -18.23
CA ASP A 389 -9.16 -14.17 -19.17
C ASP A 389 -8.51 -14.78 -20.42
N GLY A 390 -9.07 -15.89 -20.91
CA GLY A 390 -8.52 -16.66 -22.02
C GLY A 390 -7.38 -17.63 -21.64
N THR A 391 -6.89 -17.60 -20.40
CA THR A 391 -5.96 -18.62 -19.89
C THR A 391 -6.70 -19.92 -19.56
N PRO A 392 -6.13 -21.11 -19.80
CA PRO A 392 -6.73 -22.38 -19.41
C PRO A 392 -7.06 -22.46 -17.91
N PRO A 393 -8.07 -23.26 -17.51
CA PRO A 393 -8.44 -23.41 -16.10
C PRO A 393 -7.29 -23.82 -15.17
N ALA A 394 -6.31 -24.57 -15.71
CA ALA A 394 -5.10 -24.97 -14.98
C ALA A 394 -4.20 -23.81 -14.55
N GLY A 395 -4.39 -22.60 -15.12
CA GLY A 395 -3.72 -21.38 -14.69
C GLY A 395 -4.33 -20.74 -13.44
N SER A 396 -5.48 -21.23 -12.96
CA SER A 396 -6.13 -20.76 -11.73
C SER A 396 -6.17 -21.86 -10.67
N HIS A 397 -6.15 -21.48 -9.40
CA HIS A 397 -6.17 -22.43 -8.29
C HIS A 397 -6.71 -21.79 -7.00
N THR A 398 -7.46 -22.56 -6.23
CA THR A 398 -7.83 -22.23 -4.85
C THR A 398 -7.25 -23.29 -3.93
N THR A 399 -6.50 -22.86 -2.92
CA THR A 399 -5.90 -23.77 -1.96
C THR A 399 -6.95 -24.38 -1.04
N THR A 400 -6.64 -25.51 -0.41
CA THR A 400 -7.44 -26.00 0.71
C THR A 400 -7.26 -25.08 1.93
N PRO A 401 -8.31 -24.76 2.72
CA PRO A 401 -8.18 -23.88 3.87
C PRO A 401 -7.21 -24.41 4.95
N VAL A 402 -6.27 -23.57 5.37
CA VAL A 402 -5.27 -23.84 6.43
C VAL A 402 -5.61 -23.08 7.71
N GLU A 403 -5.23 -23.60 8.87
CA GLU A 403 -5.35 -22.84 10.12
C GLU A 403 -4.35 -21.68 10.15
N ALA A 404 -4.79 -20.52 10.62
CA ALA A 404 -3.97 -19.34 10.71
C ALA A 404 -2.79 -19.51 11.69
N GLY A 405 -2.97 -20.33 12.74
CA GLY A 405 -1.94 -20.55 13.75
C GLY A 405 -1.49 -19.26 14.45
N THR A 406 -0.35 -19.35 15.16
CA THR A 406 0.19 -18.26 15.98
C THR A 406 1.33 -17.48 15.32
N THR A 407 1.79 -17.88 14.13
CA THR A 407 2.94 -17.27 13.45
C THR A 407 2.48 -16.34 12.33
N ARG A 408 3.13 -15.16 12.23
CA ARG A 408 2.89 -14.20 11.15
C ARG A 408 4.18 -13.89 10.38
N PRO A 409 4.10 -13.62 9.06
CA PRO A 409 2.93 -13.79 8.20
C PRO A 409 2.58 -15.27 7.98
N ILE A 410 1.31 -15.57 7.70
CA ILE A 410 0.87 -16.93 7.35
C ILE A 410 1.41 -17.24 5.95
N ARG A 411 2.12 -18.37 5.82
CA ARG A 411 2.75 -18.78 4.56
C ARG A 411 1.92 -19.88 3.92
N ILE A 412 1.40 -19.61 2.72
CA ILE A 412 0.58 -20.55 1.96
C ILE A 412 1.29 -20.87 0.64
N SER A 413 1.66 -22.13 0.46
CA SER A 413 2.29 -22.60 -0.77
C SER A 413 1.28 -22.66 -1.91
N LEU A 414 1.62 -22.05 -3.03
CA LEU A 414 0.87 -22.07 -4.27
C LEU A 414 1.57 -22.99 -5.29
N PRO A 415 0.82 -23.64 -6.20
CA PRO A 415 1.42 -24.42 -7.27
C PRO A 415 2.29 -23.54 -8.19
N VAL A 416 3.58 -23.85 -8.29
CA VAL A 416 4.51 -23.19 -9.24
C VAL A 416 4.01 -23.16 -10.70
N PRO A 417 3.34 -24.21 -11.23
CA PRO A 417 2.84 -24.19 -12.61
C PRO A 417 1.95 -22.97 -12.95
N LEU A 418 1.29 -22.35 -11.98
CA LEU A 418 0.47 -21.14 -12.17
C LEU A 418 1.27 -19.97 -12.78
N VAL A 419 2.56 -19.90 -12.48
CA VAL A 419 3.47 -18.89 -13.05
C VAL A 419 3.57 -19.08 -14.56
N ALA A 420 3.79 -20.30 -15.03
CA ALA A 420 3.95 -20.62 -16.46
C ALA A 420 2.74 -20.18 -17.31
N PHE A 421 1.53 -20.37 -16.78
CA PHE A 421 0.29 -19.97 -17.45
C PHE A 421 0.10 -18.45 -17.52
N SER A 422 0.78 -17.71 -16.63
CA SER A 422 0.58 -16.29 -16.40
C SER A 422 1.74 -15.41 -16.87
N ILE A 423 2.84 -15.97 -17.37
CA ILE A 423 3.98 -15.21 -17.92
C ILE A 423 3.49 -14.21 -18.99
N GLY A 424 3.87 -12.94 -18.84
CA GLY A 424 3.44 -11.83 -19.69
C GLY A 424 2.00 -11.37 -19.45
N LYS A 425 1.33 -11.86 -18.40
CA LYS A 425 -0.07 -11.56 -18.05
C LYS A 425 -0.17 -11.12 -16.59
N ILE A 426 -1.33 -10.57 -16.22
CA ILE A 426 -1.67 -10.22 -14.84
C ILE A 426 -2.52 -11.36 -14.25
N MET A 427 -2.09 -11.93 -13.13
CA MET A 427 -2.93 -12.80 -12.30
C MET A 427 -3.48 -12.02 -11.11
N GLU A 428 -4.65 -12.41 -10.63
CA GLU A 428 -5.25 -11.86 -9.41
C GLU A 428 -5.11 -12.85 -8.27
N VAL A 429 -4.51 -12.44 -7.17
CA VAL A 429 -4.37 -13.24 -5.95
C VAL A 429 -5.29 -12.65 -4.88
N THR A 430 -6.13 -13.47 -4.29
CA THR A 430 -7.02 -13.10 -3.18
C THR A 430 -6.87 -14.13 -2.07
N PHE A 431 -7.18 -13.77 -0.84
CA PHE A 431 -7.40 -14.75 0.21
C PHE A 431 -8.77 -14.59 0.83
N THR A 432 -9.30 -15.70 1.34
CA THR A 432 -10.53 -15.75 2.11
C THR A 432 -10.25 -16.32 3.49
N TYR A 433 -11.02 -15.90 4.49
CA TYR A 433 -10.93 -16.50 5.81
C TYR A 433 -12.29 -16.60 6.51
N THR A 434 -12.40 -17.58 7.41
CA THR A 434 -13.57 -17.78 8.27
C THR A 434 -13.16 -17.73 9.73
N ARG A 435 -13.97 -17.05 10.55
CA ARG A 435 -13.82 -16.98 12.01
C ARG A 435 -15.02 -17.63 12.68
N GLY A 436 -14.82 -18.82 13.24
CA GLY A 436 -15.90 -19.57 13.90
C GLY A 436 -17.10 -19.82 12.97
N VAL A 437 -18.29 -19.34 13.37
CA VAL A 437 -19.55 -19.45 12.60
C VAL A 437 -19.84 -18.20 11.74
N SER A 438 -18.95 -17.21 11.71
CA SER A 438 -19.13 -15.98 10.93
C SER A 438 -18.99 -16.23 9.42
N GLY A 439 -19.60 -15.35 8.62
CA GLY A 439 -19.52 -15.39 7.16
C GLY A 439 -18.10 -15.32 6.60
N LEU A 440 -17.92 -15.84 5.39
CA LEU A 440 -16.64 -15.85 4.66
C LEU A 440 -16.22 -14.42 4.31
N MET A 441 -15.08 -13.99 4.84
CA MET A 441 -14.47 -12.70 4.48
C MET A 441 -13.50 -12.90 3.32
N THR A 442 -13.47 -11.95 2.38
CA THR A 442 -12.58 -11.97 1.19
C THR A 442 -11.74 -10.71 1.12
N SER A 443 -10.46 -10.85 0.79
CA SER A 443 -9.54 -9.72 0.63
C SER A 443 -9.78 -8.95 -0.66
N GLN A 444 -9.24 -7.72 -0.73
CA GLN A 444 -9.03 -7.07 -2.02
C GLN A 444 -8.04 -7.91 -2.87
N PRO A 445 -8.17 -7.90 -4.20
CA PRO A 445 -7.28 -8.65 -5.09
C PRO A 445 -5.91 -7.98 -5.23
N LEU A 446 -4.85 -8.75 -4.99
CA LEU A 446 -3.49 -8.41 -5.38
C LEU A 446 -3.31 -8.70 -6.87
N ARG A 447 -3.11 -7.65 -7.68
CA ARG A 447 -2.85 -7.79 -9.12
C ARG A 447 -1.34 -7.95 -9.34
N LEU A 448 -0.93 -9.13 -9.75
CA LEU A 448 0.48 -9.48 -9.93
C LEU A 448 0.79 -9.67 -11.42
N TYR A 449 1.64 -8.80 -11.97
CA TYR A 449 2.15 -8.92 -13.33
C TYR A 449 3.32 -9.90 -13.36
N VAL A 450 3.17 -11.04 -14.04
CA VAL A 450 4.29 -11.98 -14.20
C VAL A 450 5.11 -11.54 -15.41
N LEU A 451 6.36 -11.17 -15.16
CA LEU A 451 7.23 -10.63 -16.20
C LEU A 451 7.50 -11.67 -17.31
N PRO A 452 7.69 -11.23 -18.56
CA PRO A 452 8.21 -12.09 -19.62
C PRO A 452 9.60 -12.64 -19.25
N ILE A 453 9.89 -13.89 -19.61
CA ILE A 453 11.25 -14.43 -19.50
C ILE A 453 12.13 -13.73 -20.54
N LEU A 454 13.29 -13.22 -20.10
CA LEU A 454 14.24 -12.57 -20.99
C LEU A 454 14.80 -13.57 -22.03
N LEU A 455 14.99 -13.10 -23.26
CA LEU A 455 15.52 -13.92 -24.37
C LEU A 455 16.88 -14.56 -24.04
N GLY A 456 17.68 -13.94 -23.17
CA GLY A 456 18.96 -14.48 -22.67
C GLY A 456 18.83 -15.83 -21.98
N GLU A 457 17.69 -16.10 -21.35
CA GLU A 457 17.40 -17.31 -20.57
C GLU A 457 16.75 -18.44 -21.41
N LEU A 458 16.50 -18.16 -22.68
CA LEU A 458 15.77 -19.04 -23.60
C LEU A 458 16.70 -19.54 -24.70
N GLU A 459 17.53 -20.51 -24.36
CA GLU A 459 18.58 -21.01 -25.26
C GLU A 459 18.04 -21.78 -26.48
N ALA A 460 18.57 -21.44 -27.65
CA ALA A 460 18.28 -22.16 -28.88
C ALA A 460 18.85 -23.59 -28.85
N PRO A 461 18.16 -24.58 -29.45
CA PRO A 461 18.71 -25.93 -29.60
C PRO A 461 19.98 -25.95 -30.44
N VAL A 462 20.81 -26.97 -30.23
CA VAL A 462 22.15 -27.08 -30.84
C VAL A 462 22.30 -28.36 -31.66
N ILE A 463 22.94 -28.26 -32.82
CA ILE A 463 23.36 -29.43 -33.59
C ILE A 463 24.66 -29.94 -32.99
N THR A 464 24.65 -31.17 -32.44
CA THR A 464 25.81 -31.70 -31.71
C THR A 464 27.03 -31.91 -32.62
N GLN A 465 26.80 -32.25 -33.89
CA GLN A 465 27.85 -32.50 -34.88
C GLN A 465 28.60 -31.22 -35.30
N ALA A 466 28.09 -30.03 -34.98
CA ALA A 466 28.83 -28.78 -35.18
C ALA A 466 29.97 -28.59 -34.15
N ASN A 467 30.09 -29.48 -33.15
CA ASN A 467 31.15 -29.52 -32.15
C ASN A 467 31.40 -28.18 -31.44
N GLY A 468 30.32 -27.44 -31.15
CA GLY A 468 30.39 -26.13 -30.48
C GLY A 468 30.80 -24.97 -31.39
N THR A 469 30.97 -25.20 -32.70
CA THR A 469 31.24 -24.16 -33.69
C THR A 469 29.96 -23.69 -34.37
N ASP A 470 30.05 -22.58 -35.10
CA ASP A 470 29.01 -22.08 -36.00
C ASP A 470 29.09 -22.70 -37.41
N ILE A 471 29.90 -23.74 -37.60
CA ILE A 471 30.06 -24.44 -38.88
C ILE A 471 29.42 -25.82 -38.78
N LEU A 472 28.52 -26.12 -39.71
CA LEU A 472 27.98 -27.47 -39.90
C LEU A 472 28.60 -28.08 -41.16
N ASP A 473 29.51 -29.02 -40.96
CA ASP A 473 30.12 -29.78 -42.04
C ASP A 473 29.23 -30.97 -42.43
N LEU A 474 28.80 -31.02 -43.69
CA LEU A 474 27.87 -32.04 -44.16
C LEU A 474 28.50 -33.44 -44.15
N LYS A 475 29.84 -33.55 -44.13
CA LYS A 475 30.54 -34.84 -43.98
C LYS A 475 30.32 -35.47 -42.60
N ASP A 476 30.06 -34.66 -41.58
CA ASP A 476 29.93 -35.10 -40.18
C ASP A 476 28.48 -35.50 -39.84
N VAL A 477 27.55 -35.34 -40.78
CA VAL A 477 26.13 -35.68 -40.66
C VAL A 477 25.64 -36.65 -41.75
N PRO A 478 26.35 -37.76 -42.03
CA PRO A 478 25.99 -38.67 -43.13
C PRO A 478 24.62 -39.33 -42.93
N SER A 479 24.20 -39.52 -41.67
CA SER A 479 22.90 -40.08 -41.27
C SER A 479 21.90 -39.02 -40.76
N GLY A 480 22.22 -37.74 -40.92
CA GLY A 480 21.46 -36.63 -40.35
C GLY A 480 22.17 -35.99 -39.16
N ALA A 481 21.55 -34.94 -38.62
CA ALA A 481 22.09 -34.16 -37.51
C ALA A 481 21.25 -34.31 -36.25
N ASN A 482 21.89 -34.48 -35.09
CA ASN A 482 21.21 -34.54 -33.82
C ASN A 482 21.01 -33.12 -33.30
N LEU A 483 19.77 -32.66 -33.32
CA LEU A 483 19.35 -31.38 -32.76
C LEU A 483 18.98 -31.60 -31.28
N ARG A 484 19.84 -31.14 -30.39
CA ARG A 484 19.72 -31.29 -28.94
C ARG A 484 19.07 -30.05 -28.33
N PHE A 485 18.06 -30.29 -27.50
CA PHE A 485 17.35 -29.29 -26.72
C PHE A 485 17.67 -29.46 -25.24
N GLY A 486 17.85 -28.35 -24.52
CA GLY A 486 17.94 -28.33 -23.07
C GLY A 486 16.56 -28.28 -22.41
N VAL A 487 16.53 -27.72 -21.20
CA VAL A 487 15.31 -27.29 -20.50
C VAL A 487 15.29 -25.77 -20.39
N TRP A 488 14.13 -25.21 -20.12
CA TRP A 488 13.95 -23.76 -19.92
C TRP A 488 13.21 -23.49 -18.61
N PRO A 489 13.26 -22.24 -18.09
CA PRO A 489 12.49 -21.87 -16.91
C PRO A 489 11.00 -22.20 -17.11
N HIS A 490 10.39 -22.84 -16.11
CA HIS A 490 8.99 -23.27 -16.15
C HIS A 490 8.63 -24.28 -17.26
N ILE A 491 9.59 -25.11 -17.70
CA ILE A 491 9.26 -26.24 -18.58
C ILE A 491 8.22 -27.17 -17.93
N ALA A 492 7.18 -27.53 -18.69
CA ALA A 492 6.11 -28.40 -18.22
C ALA A 492 5.62 -29.32 -19.34
N VAL A 493 5.11 -30.51 -18.97
CA VAL A 493 4.44 -31.41 -19.91
C VAL A 493 3.31 -30.66 -20.62
N TYR A 494 3.10 -30.98 -21.89
CA TYR A 494 2.06 -30.42 -22.76
C TYR A 494 2.27 -29.00 -23.27
N GLN A 495 3.37 -28.32 -22.92
CA GLN A 495 3.74 -27.07 -23.59
C GLN A 495 3.91 -27.30 -25.09
N CYS A 496 3.26 -26.47 -25.92
CA CYS A 496 3.19 -26.62 -27.37
C CYS A 496 4.45 -26.08 -28.04
N LEU A 497 4.96 -26.80 -29.05
CA LEU A 497 6.28 -26.55 -29.63
C LEU A 497 6.20 -26.27 -31.14
N TRP A 498 6.95 -25.28 -31.60
CA TRP A 498 7.23 -25.04 -33.01
C TRP A 498 8.72 -25.01 -33.28
N LEU A 499 9.11 -25.52 -34.43
CA LEU A 499 10.50 -25.58 -34.87
C LEU A 499 10.55 -25.43 -36.38
N ASP A 500 11.15 -24.33 -36.82
CA ASP A 500 11.41 -24.06 -38.22
C ASP A 500 12.94 -24.02 -38.46
N LEU A 501 13.36 -24.75 -39.48
CA LEU A 501 14.70 -24.66 -40.06
C LEU A 501 14.61 -23.84 -41.34
N GLN A 502 15.42 -22.80 -41.45
CA GLN A 502 15.50 -21.99 -42.66
C GLN A 502 16.87 -22.13 -43.28
N GLY A 503 16.89 -22.51 -44.56
CA GLY A 503 18.11 -22.78 -45.30
C GLY A 503 18.02 -22.26 -46.72
N GLU A 504 19.12 -22.39 -47.45
CA GLU A 504 19.19 -22.05 -48.87
C GLU A 504 19.75 -23.25 -49.64
N SER A 505 19.11 -23.58 -50.76
CA SER A 505 19.59 -24.53 -51.75
C SER A 505 20.13 -23.79 -52.97
N ASN A 506 20.68 -24.51 -53.94
CA ASN A 506 21.10 -23.91 -55.20
C ASN A 506 19.93 -23.30 -56.03
N THR A 507 18.68 -23.62 -55.70
CA THR A 507 17.48 -23.13 -56.40
C THR A 507 16.69 -22.08 -55.61
N GLY A 508 17.16 -21.66 -54.43
CA GLY A 508 16.50 -20.67 -53.58
C GLY A 508 16.21 -21.20 -52.17
N ALA A 509 15.23 -20.59 -51.49
CA ALA A 509 14.88 -20.92 -50.10
C ALA A 509 14.54 -22.41 -49.92
N HIS A 510 15.12 -23.02 -48.89
CA HIS A 510 14.99 -24.44 -48.55
C HIS A 510 14.60 -24.58 -47.07
N ASN A 511 13.38 -24.17 -46.75
CA ASN A 511 12.87 -24.14 -45.38
C ASN A 511 12.19 -25.48 -45.04
N LEU A 512 12.33 -25.91 -43.79
CA LEU A 512 11.66 -27.08 -43.24
C LEU A 512 10.96 -26.72 -41.93
N ARG A 513 9.64 -26.88 -41.91
CA ARG A 513 8.86 -26.87 -40.68
C ARG A 513 8.91 -28.26 -40.05
N MET A 514 9.71 -28.41 -39.00
CA MET A 514 9.87 -29.68 -38.32
C MET A 514 8.72 -29.94 -37.34
N TRP A 515 8.32 -28.93 -36.56
CA TRP A 515 7.29 -29.07 -35.53
C TRP A 515 6.20 -28.01 -35.65
N VAL A 516 4.98 -28.43 -35.32
CA VAL A 516 3.81 -27.55 -35.19
C VAL A 516 3.16 -27.76 -33.83
N GLY A 517 2.73 -26.69 -33.18
CA GLY A 517 2.27 -26.75 -31.79
C GLY A 517 0.98 -27.53 -31.56
N THR A 518 0.22 -27.88 -32.61
CA THR A 518 -0.94 -28.77 -32.48
C THR A 518 -0.55 -30.23 -32.26
N THR A 519 0.63 -30.66 -32.72
CA THR A 519 1.11 -32.06 -32.63
C THR A 519 2.32 -32.24 -31.74
N ASN A 520 3.15 -31.21 -31.60
CA ASN A 520 4.42 -31.31 -30.89
C ASN A 520 4.30 -30.65 -29.51
N ARG A 521 4.57 -31.45 -28.48
CA ARG A 521 4.48 -31.02 -27.08
C ARG A 521 5.63 -31.56 -26.25
N VAL A 522 5.98 -30.87 -25.18
CA VAL A 522 6.90 -31.41 -24.17
C VAL A 522 6.28 -32.65 -23.54
N HIS A 523 7.03 -33.75 -23.53
CA HIS A 523 6.65 -35.00 -22.88
C HIS A 523 7.48 -35.23 -21.60
N ARG A 524 6.95 -36.04 -20.66
CA ARG A 524 7.56 -36.29 -19.35
C ARG A 524 9.04 -36.72 -19.42
N ALA A 525 9.40 -37.59 -20.35
CA ALA A 525 10.77 -38.11 -20.48
C ALA A 525 11.82 -37.01 -20.76
N TRP A 526 11.44 -35.94 -21.46
CA TRP A 526 12.35 -34.81 -21.73
C TRP A 526 12.75 -34.12 -20.42
N MET A 527 11.75 -33.79 -19.59
CA MET A 527 12.00 -33.12 -18.31
C MET A 527 12.84 -33.99 -17.37
N THR A 528 12.54 -35.29 -17.30
CA THR A 528 13.31 -36.22 -16.45
C THR A 528 14.75 -36.37 -16.92
N ASN A 529 15.00 -36.36 -18.23
CA ASN A 529 16.35 -36.49 -18.80
C ASN A 529 17.12 -35.16 -18.86
N GLY A 530 16.47 -34.04 -18.57
CA GLY A 530 17.04 -32.69 -18.70
C GLY A 530 17.38 -32.28 -20.14
N SER A 531 17.07 -33.11 -21.13
CA SER A 531 17.32 -32.83 -22.54
C SER A 531 16.49 -33.73 -23.45
N TYR A 532 16.35 -33.31 -24.71
CA TYR A 532 15.73 -34.08 -25.78
C TYR A 532 16.56 -33.96 -27.05
N THR A 533 16.55 -34.99 -27.88
CA THR A 533 17.29 -34.99 -29.15
C THR A 533 16.36 -35.42 -30.27
N ALA A 534 16.27 -34.57 -31.29
CA ALA A 534 15.54 -34.83 -32.52
C ALA A 534 16.52 -34.99 -33.67
N LEU A 535 16.20 -35.87 -34.61
CA LEU A 535 17.03 -36.08 -35.80
C LEU A 535 16.55 -35.16 -36.93
N VAL A 536 17.43 -34.30 -37.42
CA VAL A 536 17.25 -33.58 -38.69
C VAL A 536 17.70 -34.50 -39.82
N SER A 537 16.80 -34.77 -40.77
CA SER A 537 17.05 -35.73 -41.85
C SER A 537 18.24 -35.34 -42.73
N ALA A 538 19.09 -36.32 -43.05
CA ALA A 538 20.19 -36.16 -44.01
C ALA A 538 19.69 -35.65 -45.38
N ASN A 539 18.49 -36.05 -45.80
CA ASN A 539 17.92 -35.66 -47.09
C ASN A 539 17.65 -34.15 -47.16
N TYR A 540 17.24 -33.54 -46.04
CA TYR A 540 17.06 -32.10 -45.96
C TYR A 540 18.44 -31.39 -46.00
N LEU A 541 19.37 -31.85 -45.15
CA LEU A 541 20.67 -31.20 -44.95
C LEU A 541 21.56 -31.22 -46.20
N ARG A 542 21.55 -32.32 -46.98
CA ARG A 542 22.38 -32.47 -48.18
C ARG A 542 22.01 -31.51 -49.32
N LEU A 543 20.80 -30.94 -49.29
CA LEU A 543 20.35 -29.97 -50.29
C LEU A 543 20.72 -28.53 -49.93
N LEU A 544 21.31 -28.31 -48.74
CA LEU A 544 21.80 -27.00 -48.33
C LEU A 544 23.08 -26.64 -49.09
N LYS A 545 23.12 -25.42 -49.61
CA LYS A 545 24.21 -24.89 -50.43
C LYS A 545 25.45 -24.59 -49.58
N HIS A 546 26.63 -24.90 -50.11
CA HIS A 546 27.90 -24.53 -49.47
C HIS A 546 27.97 -23.01 -49.22
N GLY A 547 28.40 -22.61 -48.02
CA GLY A 547 28.49 -21.21 -47.58
C GLY A 547 27.15 -20.57 -47.19
N SER A 548 26.02 -21.24 -47.38
CA SER A 548 24.71 -20.74 -46.94
C SER A 548 24.53 -20.87 -45.42
N LYS A 549 23.50 -20.19 -44.89
CA LYS A 549 23.09 -20.28 -43.49
C LYS A 549 21.98 -21.30 -43.30
N LEU A 550 22.08 -22.08 -42.22
CA LEU A 550 20.97 -22.80 -41.62
C LEU A 550 20.58 -22.08 -40.33
N ILE A 551 19.39 -21.50 -40.31
CA ILE A 551 18.83 -20.73 -39.19
C ILE A 551 17.79 -21.60 -38.49
N ILE A 552 17.96 -21.81 -37.19
CA ILE A 552 17.04 -22.57 -36.34
C ILE A 552 16.23 -21.59 -35.50
N ARG A 553 14.90 -21.67 -35.64
CA ARG A 553 13.97 -20.90 -34.80
C ARG A 553 13.04 -21.84 -34.05
N PHE A 554 12.94 -21.61 -32.75
CA PHE A 554 12.21 -22.46 -31.82
C PHE A 554 11.27 -21.61 -30.96
N TRP A 555 10.05 -22.08 -30.76
CA TRP A 555 9.02 -21.39 -29.98
C TRP A 555 8.25 -22.35 -29.09
N VAL A 556 7.79 -21.83 -27.95
CA VAL A 556 7.03 -22.59 -26.95
C VAL A 556 5.85 -21.79 -26.41
N ASN A 557 4.65 -22.36 -26.35
CA ASN A 557 3.58 -21.82 -25.52
C ASN A 557 3.66 -22.42 -24.10
N LEU A 558 4.03 -21.58 -23.14
CA LEU A 558 4.20 -21.98 -21.74
C LEU A 558 2.87 -22.32 -21.04
N ASP A 559 1.76 -21.75 -21.53
CA ASP A 559 0.39 -21.98 -21.05
C ASP A 559 -0.32 -23.18 -21.72
N GLN A 560 0.41 -23.97 -22.52
CA GLN A 560 -0.08 -25.21 -23.15
C GLN A 560 -1.19 -25.02 -24.19
N VAL A 561 -1.54 -23.77 -24.53
CA VAL A 561 -2.48 -23.45 -25.63
C VAL A 561 -1.69 -23.40 -26.92
N ALA A 562 -2.16 -24.11 -27.96
CA ALA A 562 -1.50 -24.08 -29.25
C ALA A 562 -1.86 -22.79 -30.01
N ASN A 563 -1.15 -21.69 -29.72
CA ASN A 563 -1.31 -20.40 -30.41
C ASN A 563 0.05 -19.77 -30.74
N PHE A 564 0.44 -19.87 -32.01
CA PHE A 564 1.73 -19.41 -32.51
C PHE A 564 1.98 -17.91 -32.27
N ASP A 565 0.94 -17.07 -32.34
CA ASP A 565 1.08 -15.61 -32.18
C ASP A 565 1.47 -15.21 -30.75
N THR A 566 1.24 -16.10 -29.79
CA THR A 566 1.55 -15.90 -28.37
C THR A 566 2.72 -16.76 -27.89
N ALA A 567 3.36 -17.51 -28.79
CA ALA A 567 4.42 -18.43 -28.43
C ALA A 567 5.71 -17.67 -28.05
N THR A 568 6.30 -18.06 -26.92
CA THR A 568 7.55 -17.51 -26.44
C THR A 568 8.70 -17.89 -27.39
N VAL A 569 9.40 -16.88 -27.89
CA VAL A 569 10.51 -17.02 -28.83
C VAL A 569 11.80 -17.35 -28.09
N PHE A 570 12.51 -18.38 -28.55
CA PHE A 570 13.85 -18.69 -28.07
C PHE A 570 14.91 -17.99 -28.92
N GLN A 571 16.15 -17.95 -28.44
CA GLN A 571 17.26 -17.46 -29.24
C GLN A 571 17.30 -18.13 -30.61
N THR A 572 17.80 -17.40 -31.60
CA THR A 572 18.05 -17.97 -32.93
C THR A 572 19.44 -18.58 -32.96
N ARG A 573 19.56 -19.80 -33.50
CA ARG A 573 20.86 -20.44 -33.77
C ARG A 573 21.14 -20.42 -35.26
N GLU A 574 22.37 -20.12 -35.64
CA GLU A 574 22.80 -20.12 -37.04
C GLU A 574 24.03 -20.99 -37.24
N TYR A 575 24.04 -21.74 -38.33
CA TYR A 575 25.19 -22.50 -38.81
C TYR A 575 25.53 -22.12 -40.25
N THR A 576 26.82 -21.96 -40.53
CA THR A 576 27.34 -21.85 -41.89
C THR A 576 27.58 -23.26 -42.45
N ILE A 577 26.98 -23.57 -43.59
CA ILE A 577 27.05 -24.90 -44.19
C ILE A 577 28.37 -25.09 -44.93
N ARG A 578 29.09 -26.14 -44.60
CA ARG A 578 30.27 -26.60 -45.34
C ARG A 578 29.93 -27.91 -46.04
N ALA A 579 29.56 -27.83 -47.31
CA ALA A 579 29.48 -28.99 -48.18
C ALA A 579 30.86 -29.30 -48.78
N VAL A 580 31.19 -30.58 -48.98
CA VAL A 580 32.37 -30.96 -49.79
C VAL A 580 32.04 -30.62 -51.26
N PRO A 581 32.97 -30.01 -52.02
CA PRO A 581 32.76 -29.67 -53.43
C PRO A 581 32.32 -30.85 -54.30
#